data_AF-W2ES86-F1
#
_entry.id   AF-W2ES86-F1
#
_cell.length_a   1.000
_cell.length_b   1.000
_cell.length_c   1.000
_cell.angle_alpha   90.00
_cell.angle_beta   90.00
_cell.angle_gamma   90.00
#
_symmetry.space_group_name_H-M   'P 1'
#
loop_
_entity.id
_entity.type
_entity.pdbx_description
1 polymer ?
#
loop_
_entity_poly.entity_id
_entity_poly.type
_entity_poly.pdbx_seq_one_letter_code
_entity_poly.pdbx_strand_id
1 'polypeptide(L)'
;IYTLGSQPGTTITNNYLQGVPAGHKYGLHPDEGSAYITFRDNVLSVDKNVTWLINSDDFGRKHDLSITQTYGPINKVSNKNLPNSTIQDILVSSDYVWPSQAYSIAVNSGLEDAYRNIIPQSNLSLPDYVLPASTFVAAGVTSVPIRSAGDASKTVWLAPSGTTSFTAGSTMTRAGGTATSIAVPASAGDYRLFVVDAQGNRSAESKSLVRQGNGGGSAQQGSIVGGQSGRCVDVTGASQTNGTQAQLYDCNGQTNQRWTYTSGKQLQVFGSKCLDAYNQGTSNGTQVIIWDCNGQTNQQWNVNSNGTITGVQSGLCLDANGGGTANGTKLILWTCNGGANQQWSLRS
;
A
#
# COMPACT_ATOMS: atom_id res chain seq x y z
N ILE A 1 5.70 14.45 -11.41
CA ILE A 1 5.22 14.04 -12.75
C ILE A 1 4.40 15.17 -13.32
N TYR A 2 4.80 15.71 -14.46
CA TYR A 2 4.18 16.86 -15.09
C TYR A 2 3.64 16.46 -16.47
N THR A 3 2.42 16.86 -16.79
CA THR A 3 1.83 16.68 -18.13
C THR A 3 1.22 17.98 -18.62
N LEU A 4 1.24 18.19 -19.94
CA LEU A 4 0.66 19.34 -20.60
C LEU A 4 -0.07 18.88 -21.87
N GLY A 5 -1.31 19.35 -22.06
CA GLY A 5 -2.11 19.06 -23.25
C GLY A 5 -2.93 17.75 -23.24
N SER A 6 -3.75 17.60 -24.27
CA SER A 6 -4.72 16.50 -24.40
C SER A 6 -4.10 15.30 -25.12
N GLN A 7 -4.11 14.13 -24.49
CA GLN A 7 -3.47 12.93 -25.03
C GLN A 7 -4.34 11.68 -24.81
N PRO A 8 -5.35 11.44 -25.68
CA PRO A 8 -6.24 10.29 -25.58
C PRO A 8 -5.50 8.95 -25.46
N GLY A 9 -5.89 8.14 -24.48
CA GLY A 9 -5.34 6.80 -24.26
C GLY A 9 -4.03 6.76 -23.46
N THR A 10 -3.52 7.90 -23.00
CA THR A 10 -2.27 7.95 -22.23
C THR A 10 -2.46 7.35 -20.85
N THR A 11 -1.59 6.39 -20.50
CA THR A 11 -1.52 5.82 -19.15
C THR A 11 -0.12 6.02 -18.58
N ILE A 12 -0.04 6.74 -17.46
CA ILE A 12 1.15 6.96 -16.66
C ILE A 12 1.01 6.13 -15.38
N THR A 13 1.77 5.05 -15.28
CA THR A 13 1.60 4.05 -14.22
C THR A 13 2.93 3.52 -13.68
N ASN A 14 2.89 2.92 -12.48
CA ASN A 14 4.03 2.27 -11.82
C ASN A 14 5.20 3.22 -11.54
N ASN A 15 4.90 4.44 -11.09
CA ASN A 15 5.91 5.47 -10.85
C ASN A 15 6.29 5.53 -9.38
N TYR A 16 7.59 5.67 -9.09
CA TYR A 16 8.09 6.04 -7.78
C TYR A 16 8.82 7.37 -7.88
N LEU A 17 8.32 8.38 -7.16
CA LEU A 17 8.93 9.69 -7.07
C LEU A 17 9.46 9.90 -5.66
N GLN A 18 10.78 10.04 -5.53
CA GLN A 18 11.44 10.30 -4.27
C GLN A 18 12.11 11.68 -4.30
N GLY A 19 12.00 12.44 -3.20
CA GLY A 19 12.88 13.58 -2.97
C GLY A 19 12.44 14.93 -3.56
N VAL A 20 11.14 15.19 -3.71
CA VAL A 20 10.65 16.57 -3.89
C VAL A 20 10.73 17.28 -2.53
N PRO A 21 11.59 18.31 -2.35
CA PRO A 21 11.82 18.93 -1.05
C PRO A 21 10.73 19.94 -0.67
N ALA A 22 10.72 20.35 0.60
CA ALA A 22 9.83 21.40 1.11
C ALA A 22 9.94 22.70 0.30
N GLY A 23 8.81 23.38 0.07
CA GLY A 23 8.76 24.62 -0.71
C GLY A 23 8.55 24.41 -2.22
N HIS A 24 8.63 23.18 -2.71
CA HIS A 24 8.20 22.83 -4.06
C HIS A 24 6.71 22.52 -4.11
N LYS A 25 6.10 22.76 -5.28
CA LYS A 25 4.65 22.87 -5.37
C LYS A 25 3.95 21.50 -5.47
N TYR A 26 4.49 20.51 -6.19
CA TYR A 26 3.71 19.36 -6.66
C TYR A 26 4.44 18.00 -6.68
N GLY A 27 3.73 16.91 -6.37
CA GLY A 27 4.16 15.54 -6.69
C GLY A 27 3.73 15.13 -8.10
N LEU A 28 2.41 15.14 -8.34
CA LEU A 28 1.78 14.90 -9.64
C LEU A 28 1.01 16.15 -10.07
N HIS A 29 1.22 16.59 -11.31
CA HIS A 29 0.70 17.87 -11.81
C HIS A 29 0.28 17.74 -13.27
N PRO A 30 -0.97 17.35 -13.54
CA PRO A 30 -1.61 17.67 -14.80
C PRO A 30 -1.76 19.18 -14.89
N ASP A 31 -1.02 19.78 -15.82
CA ASP A 31 -1.03 21.22 -16.08
C ASP A 31 -2.00 21.57 -17.20
N GLU A 32 -1.94 22.79 -17.73
CA GLU A 32 -3.00 23.34 -18.59
C GLU A 32 -3.32 22.44 -19.80
N GLY A 33 -4.62 22.27 -20.04
CA GLY A 33 -5.12 21.45 -21.14
C GLY A 33 -4.88 19.95 -20.98
N SER A 34 -4.36 19.46 -19.84
CA SER A 34 -4.26 18.03 -19.56
C SER A 34 -5.63 17.36 -19.59
N ALA A 35 -5.82 16.44 -20.55
CA ALA A 35 -7.07 15.71 -20.71
C ALA A 35 -6.87 14.30 -21.28
N TYR A 36 -7.78 13.38 -20.91
CA TYR A 36 -7.80 11.98 -21.32
C TYR A 36 -6.57 11.17 -20.85
N ILE A 37 -6.02 11.52 -19.70
CA ILE A 37 -4.82 10.91 -19.12
C ILE A 37 -5.21 10.08 -17.89
N THR A 38 -4.74 8.84 -17.84
CA THR A 38 -4.84 7.99 -16.67
C THR A 38 -3.51 7.98 -15.92
N PHE A 39 -3.54 8.40 -14.65
CA PHE A 39 -2.50 8.21 -13.67
C PHE A 39 -2.94 7.14 -12.67
N ARG A 40 -2.17 6.06 -12.54
CA ARG A 40 -2.43 5.02 -11.52
C ARG A 40 -1.13 4.44 -10.97
N ASP A 41 -1.21 3.74 -9.85
CA ASP A 41 -0.06 3.03 -9.26
C ASP A 41 1.17 3.94 -9.09
N ASN A 42 0.99 5.07 -8.40
CA ASN A 42 2.05 6.05 -8.16
C ASN A 42 2.43 6.06 -6.68
N VAL A 43 3.72 6.05 -6.37
CA VAL A 43 4.25 6.23 -5.01
C VAL A 43 5.02 7.53 -4.94
N LEU A 44 4.44 8.51 -4.27
CA LEU A 44 4.98 9.86 -4.15
C LEU A 44 5.63 10.03 -2.76
N SER A 45 6.88 9.58 -2.64
CA SER A 45 7.72 9.73 -1.44
C SER A 45 8.37 11.12 -1.39
N VAL A 46 7.53 12.14 -1.27
CA VAL A 46 7.92 13.57 -1.26
C VAL A 46 7.82 14.19 0.13
N ASP A 47 8.33 15.40 0.32
CA ASP A 47 8.19 16.11 1.61
C ASP A 47 6.70 16.37 1.97
N LYS A 48 6.35 16.31 3.26
CA LYS A 48 4.97 16.55 3.74
C LYS A 48 4.53 18.02 3.60
N ASN A 49 5.48 18.93 3.48
CA ASN A 49 5.26 20.37 3.38
C ASN A 49 5.12 20.86 1.94
N VAL A 50 4.99 19.96 0.95
CA VAL A 50 4.57 20.36 -0.40
C VAL A 50 3.18 21.02 -0.38
N THR A 51 2.93 21.91 -1.34
CA THR A 51 1.64 22.59 -1.48
C THR A 51 0.54 21.59 -1.78
N TRP A 52 0.74 20.77 -2.81
CA TRP A 52 -0.18 19.70 -3.19
C TRP A 52 0.59 18.44 -3.54
N LEU A 53 0.08 17.29 -3.13
CA LEU A 53 0.62 16.02 -3.61
C LEU A 53 0.14 15.76 -5.04
N ILE A 54 -1.14 16.02 -5.31
CA ILE A 54 -1.71 16.10 -6.66
C ILE A 54 -2.21 17.53 -6.88
N ASN A 55 -1.65 18.22 -7.87
CA ASN A 55 -2.20 19.48 -8.35
C ASN A 55 -3.01 19.31 -9.63
N SER A 56 -4.31 19.12 -9.44
CA SER A 56 -5.34 18.96 -10.46
C SER A 56 -6.36 20.11 -10.39
N ASP A 57 -5.88 21.36 -10.24
CA ASP A 57 -6.75 22.54 -10.32
C ASP A 57 -7.47 22.60 -11.69
N ASP A 58 -8.42 23.53 -11.87
CA ASP A 58 -9.21 23.65 -13.11
C ASP A 58 -8.67 24.74 -14.07
N PHE A 59 -7.41 25.16 -13.90
CA PHE A 59 -6.84 26.12 -14.83
C PHE A 59 -6.59 25.46 -16.19
N GLY A 60 -6.99 26.12 -17.27
CA GLY A 60 -6.73 25.64 -18.64
C GLY A 60 -7.62 24.49 -19.13
N ARG A 61 -8.84 24.30 -18.59
CA ARG A 61 -9.84 23.30 -19.04
C ARG A 61 -9.37 21.86 -18.89
N LYS A 62 -8.95 21.46 -17.70
CA LYS A 62 -8.60 20.06 -17.42
C LYS A 62 -9.85 19.21 -17.27
N HIS A 63 -9.89 18.04 -17.89
CA HIS A 63 -11.04 17.14 -17.85
C HIS A 63 -10.63 15.71 -18.22
N ASP A 64 -11.54 14.74 -18.04
CA ASP A 64 -11.31 13.34 -18.42
C ASP A 64 -10.00 12.77 -17.84
N LEU A 65 -9.65 13.17 -16.61
CA LEU A 65 -8.49 12.65 -15.89
C LEU A 65 -8.91 11.49 -14.99
N SER A 66 -8.15 10.40 -15.03
CA SER A 66 -8.30 9.29 -14.08
C SER A 66 -7.06 9.24 -13.19
N ILE A 67 -7.14 9.73 -11.96
CA ILE A 67 -6.03 9.72 -10.99
C ILE A 67 -6.42 8.80 -9.84
N THR A 68 -5.86 7.60 -9.83
CA THR A 68 -6.23 6.52 -8.90
C THR A 68 -4.99 5.89 -8.27
N GLN A 69 -5.16 5.10 -7.21
CA GLN A 69 -4.09 4.29 -6.60
C GLN A 69 -2.77 5.04 -6.39
N THR A 70 -2.84 6.25 -5.87
CA THR A 70 -1.66 7.10 -5.61
C THR A 70 -1.36 7.10 -4.12
N TYR A 71 -0.17 6.65 -3.76
CA TYR A 71 0.35 6.59 -2.40
C TYR A 71 1.21 7.82 -2.09
N GLY A 72 1.19 8.25 -0.84
CA GLY A 72 2.03 9.36 -0.39
C GLY A 72 2.00 9.55 1.12
N PRO A 73 2.78 10.50 1.66
CA PRO A 73 2.87 10.69 3.11
C PRO A 73 1.77 11.61 3.66
N ILE A 74 1.01 12.27 2.80
CA ILE A 74 -0.06 13.23 3.13
C ILE A 74 -1.16 13.19 2.08
N ASN A 75 -2.39 13.52 2.47
CA ASN A 75 -3.51 13.66 1.56
C ASN A 75 -3.75 15.12 1.21
N LYS A 76 -3.04 15.64 0.21
CA LYS A 76 -3.24 17.00 -0.33
C LYS A 76 -3.51 16.93 -1.84
N VAL A 77 -4.77 17.13 -2.23
CA VAL A 77 -5.22 17.16 -3.63
C VAL A 77 -5.92 18.49 -3.86
N SER A 78 -5.51 19.26 -4.89
CA SER A 78 -5.99 20.64 -5.05
C SER A 78 -7.46 20.73 -5.50
N ASN A 79 -7.88 19.90 -6.45
CA ASN A 79 -9.27 19.80 -6.87
C ASN A 79 -9.57 18.38 -7.40
N LYS A 80 -10.63 17.76 -6.92
CA LYS A 80 -11.07 16.43 -7.37
C LYS A 80 -12.26 16.47 -8.31
N ASN A 81 -12.91 17.62 -8.44
CA ASN A 81 -14.19 17.79 -9.14
C ASN A 81 -13.96 18.37 -10.54
N LEU A 82 -13.00 17.81 -11.29
CA LEU A 82 -12.81 18.17 -12.69
C LEU A 82 -13.87 17.48 -13.56
N PRO A 83 -14.30 18.11 -14.66
CA PRO A 83 -15.26 17.50 -15.59
C PRO A 83 -14.80 16.10 -16.05
N ASN A 84 -15.74 15.13 -16.09
CA ASN A 84 -15.52 13.74 -16.51
C ASN A 84 -14.31 13.03 -15.84
N SER A 85 -13.86 13.51 -14.69
CA SER A 85 -12.64 13.01 -14.07
C SER A 85 -12.94 12.16 -12.84
N THR A 86 -12.07 11.18 -12.58
CA THR A 86 -12.06 10.38 -11.35
C THR A 86 -10.75 10.63 -10.63
N ILE A 87 -10.78 11.36 -9.51
CA ILE A 87 -9.59 11.68 -8.72
C ILE A 87 -9.79 11.17 -7.30
N GLN A 88 -9.02 10.15 -6.93
CA GLN A 88 -9.12 9.50 -5.62
C GLN A 88 -8.32 10.23 -4.54
N ASP A 89 -8.66 9.96 -3.27
CA ASP A 89 -7.80 10.29 -2.15
C ASP A 89 -6.45 9.59 -2.24
N ILE A 90 -5.43 10.24 -1.69
CA ILE A 90 -4.11 9.63 -1.53
C ILE A 90 -4.20 8.48 -0.53
N LEU A 91 -3.58 7.37 -0.87
CA LEU A 91 -3.32 6.24 0.02
C LEU A 91 -2.16 6.60 0.95
N VAL A 92 -2.48 7.10 2.15
CA VAL A 92 -1.47 7.71 3.03
C VAL A 92 -0.67 6.70 3.84
N SER A 93 0.66 6.79 3.76
CA SER A 93 1.63 6.17 4.67
C SER A 93 2.56 7.25 5.21
N SER A 94 2.21 7.83 6.36
CA SER A 94 2.85 9.07 6.83
C SER A 94 4.28 8.89 7.36
N ASP A 95 4.70 7.68 7.71
CA ASP A 95 6.06 7.37 8.15
C ASP A 95 6.98 6.92 7.00
N TYR A 96 6.50 6.98 5.75
CA TYR A 96 7.19 6.51 4.54
C TYR A 96 7.49 5.00 4.54
N VAL A 97 6.82 4.23 5.39
CA VAL A 97 6.87 2.77 5.37
C VAL A 97 5.67 2.27 4.57
N TRP A 98 5.95 1.79 3.35
CA TRP A 98 4.92 1.52 2.36
C TRP A 98 4.27 0.15 2.56
N PRO A 99 2.96 0.01 2.26
CA PRO A 99 2.35 -1.30 2.13
C PRO A 99 2.97 -2.06 0.95
N SER A 100 2.80 -3.38 0.94
CA SER A 100 3.41 -4.27 -0.06
C SER A 100 3.15 -3.83 -1.51
N GLN A 101 1.93 -3.39 -1.83
CA GLN A 101 1.58 -2.90 -3.17
C GLN A 101 2.40 -1.69 -3.60
N ALA A 102 2.51 -0.67 -2.74
CA ALA A 102 3.33 0.51 -2.99
C ALA A 102 4.82 0.19 -3.03
N TYR A 103 5.29 -0.68 -2.13
CA TYR A 103 6.67 -1.15 -2.18
C TYR A 103 6.98 -1.92 -3.49
N SER A 104 6.05 -2.74 -3.98
CA SER A 104 6.18 -3.43 -5.27
C SER A 104 6.24 -2.45 -6.45
N ILE A 105 5.54 -1.32 -6.40
CA ILE A 105 5.71 -0.25 -7.40
C ILE A 105 7.13 0.33 -7.30
N ALA A 106 7.58 0.68 -6.08
CA ALA A 106 8.90 1.26 -5.87
C ALA A 106 10.04 0.34 -6.34
N VAL A 107 10.01 -0.94 -5.99
CA VAL A 107 11.07 -1.91 -6.35
C VAL A 107 11.16 -2.13 -7.86
N ASN A 108 10.03 -2.13 -8.56
CA ASN A 108 9.97 -2.36 -10.01
C ASN A 108 10.11 -1.08 -10.86
N SER A 109 10.09 0.09 -10.22
CA SER A 109 10.31 1.37 -10.91
C SER A 109 11.80 1.70 -11.10
N GLY A 110 12.09 2.68 -11.95
CA GLY A 110 13.44 3.24 -12.10
C GLY A 110 14.29 2.51 -13.13
N LEU A 111 15.61 2.53 -12.93
CA LEU A 111 16.57 1.98 -13.88
C LEU A 111 16.60 0.45 -13.80
N GLU A 112 16.52 -0.19 -14.96
CA GLU A 112 16.83 -1.62 -15.12
C GLU A 112 18.27 -1.90 -14.68
N ASP A 113 18.53 -3.13 -14.23
CA ASP A 113 19.84 -3.56 -13.71
C ASP A 113 21.02 -3.21 -14.64
N ALA A 114 20.82 -3.32 -15.96
CA ALA A 114 21.83 -3.00 -16.97
C ALA A 114 22.25 -1.51 -16.98
N TYR A 115 21.38 -0.61 -16.52
CA TYR A 115 21.56 0.84 -16.59
C TYR A 115 21.77 1.49 -15.23
N ARG A 116 21.72 0.75 -14.12
CA ARG A 116 21.83 1.30 -12.76
C ARG A 116 23.06 2.18 -12.51
N ASN A 117 24.15 1.93 -13.23
CA ASN A 117 25.41 2.67 -13.11
C ASN A 117 25.37 4.08 -13.73
N ILE A 118 24.28 4.46 -14.40
CA ILE A 118 24.05 5.84 -14.86
C ILE A 118 23.93 6.80 -13.67
N ILE A 119 23.44 6.33 -12.52
CA ILE A 119 23.40 7.10 -11.29
C ILE A 119 24.69 6.83 -10.49
N PRO A 120 25.48 7.87 -10.16
CA PRO A 120 26.67 7.69 -9.34
C PRO A 120 26.35 7.04 -7.99
N GLN A 121 27.25 6.18 -7.49
CA GLN A 121 27.07 5.51 -6.20
C GLN A 121 26.97 6.48 -5.01
N SER A 122 27.52 7.68 -5.13
CA SER A 122 27.35 8.77 -4.16
C SER A 122 25.90 9.24 -4.03
N ASN A 123 25.11 9.09 -5.09
CA ASN A 123 23.72 9.51 -5.16
C ASN A 123 22.79 8.33 -4.83
N LEU A 124 23.17 7.13 -5.25
CA LEU A 124 22.41 5.90 -4.97
C LEU A 124 23.38 4.77 -4.61
N SER A 125 23.49 4.49 -3.31
CA SER A 125 24.34 3.41 -2.81
C SER A 125 23.79 2.05 -3.26
N LEU A 126 24.64 1.02 -3.35
CA LEU A 126 24.18 -0.33 -3.72
C LEU A 126 23.08 -0.87 -2.79
N PRO A 127 23.16 -0.72 -1.45
CA PRO A 127 22.07 -1.10 -0.55
C PRO A 127 20.75 -0.35 -0.81
N ASP A 128 20.82 0.95 -1.11
CA ASP A 128 19.64 1.75 -1.44
C ASP A 128 19.07 1.39 -2.82
N TYR A 129 19.92 0.94 -3.76
CA TYR A 129 19.45 0.39 -5.03
C TYR A 129 18.68 -0.92 -4.82
N VAL A 130 19.23 -1.82 -4.01
CA VAL A 130 18.65 -3.13 -3.71
C VAL A 130 17.33 -3.00 -2.91
N LEU A 131 17.28 -2.07 -1.94
CA LEU A 131 16.09 -1.72 -1.15
C LEU A 131 15.68 -0.24 -1.37
N PRO A 132 14.93 0.07 -2.45
CA PRO A 132 14.69 1.45 -2.89
C PRO A 132 13.68 2.24 -2.05
N ALA A 133 12.88 1.56 -1.23
CA ALA A 133 11.92 2.20 -0.35
C ALA A 133 11.68 1.35 0.91
N SER A 134 11.21 1.99 1.98
CA SER A 134 10.85 1.27 3.20
C SER A 134 9.53 0.52 3.03
N THR A 135 9.39 -0.64 3.66
CA THR A 135 8.18 -1.46 3.55
C THR A 135 7.81 -2.12 4.86
N PHE A 136 6.51 -2.26 5.09
CA PHE A 136 5.96 -3.06 6.18
C PHE A 136 5.57 -4.44 5.65
N VAL A 137 5.89 -5.47 6.44
CA VAL A 137 5.60 -6.86 6.13
C VAL A 137 4.38 -7.31 6.93
N ALA A 138 3.29 -7.58 6.20
CA ALA A 138 2.06 -8.08 6.78
C ALA A 138 2.23 -9.51 7.33
N ALA A 139 1.37 -9.88 8.28
CA ALA A 139 1.36 -11.23 8.84
C ALA A 139 1.23 -12.30 7.75
N GLY A 140 2.09 -13.32 7.81
CA GLY A 140 2.13 -14.42 6.84
C GLY A 140 2.98 -14.18 5.60
N VAL A 141 3.50 -12.96 5.39
CA VAL A 141 4.48 -12.68 4.34
C VAL A 141 5.86 -13.10 4.83
N THR A 142 6.50 -14.04 4.13
CA THR A 142 7.80 -14.61 4.52
C THR A 142 8.98 -14.06 3.73
N SER A 143 8.74 -13.31 2.66
CA SER A 143 9.76 -12.69 1.82
C SER A 143 9.27 -11.37 1.22
N VAL A 144 10.20 -10.48 0.90
CA VAL A 144 9.95 -9.24 0.17
C VAL A 144 10.76 -9.22 -1.14
N PRO A 145 10.24 -8.62 -2.22
CA PRO A 145 11.02 -8.40 -3.43
C PRO A 145 12.16 -7.41 -3.16
N ILE A 146 13.30 -7.58 -3.84
CA ILE A 146 14.44 -6.67 -3.82
C ILE A 146 15.00 -6.56 -5.25
N ARG A 147 15.79 -5.52 -5.54
CA ARG A 147 16.56 -5.49 -6.79
C ARG A 147 17.82 -6.34 -6.65
N SER A 148 18.29 -6.92 -7.75
CA SER A 148 19.52 -7.70 -7.74
C SER A 148 20.73 -6.80 -7.45
N ALA A 149 21.67 -7.25 -6.60
CA ALA A 149 22.97 -6.60 -6.46
C ALA A 149 23.88 -6.85 -7.67
N GLY A 150 23.46 -7.72 -8.61
CA GLY A 150 24.08 -7.95 -9.92
C GLY A 150 25.44 -8.65 -9.86
N ASP A 151 25.75 -9.31 -8.75
CA ASP A 151 27.05 -9.95 -8.53
C ASP A 151 26.87 -11.20 -7.67
N ALA A 152 27.10 -12.37 -8.26
CA ALA A 152 26.88 -13.66 -7.60
C ALA A 152 27.87 -13.94 -6.47
N SER A 153 28.99 -13.22 -6.41
CA SER A 153 29.98 -13.33 -5.32
C SER A 153 29.54 -12.62 -4.04
N LYS A 154 28.54 -11.72 -4.13
CA LYS A 154 28.01 -10.96 -3.00
C LYS A 154 26.91 -11.72 -2.29
N THR A 155 26.69 -11.35 -1.02
CA THR A 155 25.52 -11.76 -0.24
C THR A 155 24.76 -10.52 0.20
N VAL A 156 23.43 -10.56 0.06
CA VAL A 156 22.52 -9.52 0.56
C VAL A 156 21.98 -9.98 1.91
N TRP A 157 21.93 -9.07 2.89
CA TRP A 157 21.46 -9.34 4.24
C TRP A 157 20.36 -8.36 4.64
N LEU A 158 19.31 -8.86 5.30
CA LEU A 158 18.45 -8.06 6.17
C LEU A 158 18.89 -8.30 7.61
N ALA A 159 19.27 -7.25 8.32
CA ALA A 159 19.76 -7.33 9.69
C ALA A 159 19.42 -6.04 10.49
N PRO A 160 19.47 -6.05 11.83
CA PRO A 160 19.26 -4.85 12.63
C PRO A 160 20.23 -3.72 12.25
N SER A 161 19.81 -2.47 12.44
CA SER A 161 20.69 -1.32 12.22
C SER A 161 21.97 -1.43 13.04
N GLY A 162 23.10 -1.01 12.47
CA GLY A 162 24.41 -1.08 13.10
C GLY A 162 25.10 -2.45 13.07
N THR A 163 24.49 -3.48 12.46
CA THR A 163 25.09 -4.82 12.37
C THR A 163 26.48 -4.81 11.71
N THR A 164 27.47 -5.34 12.41
CA THR A 164 28.86 -5.49 11.92
C THR A 164 29.26 -6.93 11.66
N SER A 165 28.52 -7.91 12.19
CA SER A 165 28.77 -9.34 12.02
C SER A 165 27.47 -10.04 11.65
N PHE A 166 27.53 -10.87 10.61
CA PHE A 166 26.33 -11.45 9.99
C PHE A 166 26.23 -12.95 10.30
N THR A 167 25.12 -13.35 10.92
CA THR A 167 24.80 -14.76 11.19
C THR A 167 23.31 -14.96 10.95
N ALA A 168 22.96 -15.89 10.07
CA ALA A 168 21.56 -16.16 9.75
C ALA A 168 20.82 -16.71 10.98
N GLY A 169 19.60 -16.24 11.21
CA GLY A 169 18.80 -16.61 12.37
C GLY A 169 17.45 -15.90 12.37
N SER A 170 16.79 -15.83 13.52
CA SER A 170 15.45 -15.22 13.63
C SER A 170 15.44 -13.72 13.38
N THR A 171 16.58 -13.04 13.57
CA THR A 171 16.75 -11.59 13.44
C THR A 171 17.57 -11.18 12.21
N MET A 172 18.12 -12.13 11.45
CA MET A 172 18.91 -11.81 10.26
C MET A 172 18.72 -12.89 9.19
N THR A 173 18.42 -12.45 7.98
CA THR A 173 18.24 -13.33 6.81
C THR A 173 19.17 -12.91 5.69
N ARG A 174 19.42 -13.81 4.75
CA ARG A 174 20.31 -13.56 3.62
C ARG A 174 19.76 -14.11 2.32
N ALA A 175 20.23 -13.53 1.22
CA ALA A 175 20.03 -14.02 -0.13
C ALA A 175 21.33 -13.85 -0.95
N GLY A 176 21.46 -14.58 -2.06
CA GLY A 176 22.59 -14.39 -2.98
C GLY A 176 22.56 -13.00 -3.63
N GLY A 177 23.71 -12.49 -4.06
CA GLY A 177 23.83 -11.16 -4.65
C GLY A 177 23.12 -10.97 -5.99
N THR A 178 22.64 -12.04 -6.63
CA THR A 178 21.78 -11.99 -7.81
C THR A 178 20.29 -12.23 -7.52
N ALA A 179 19.92 -12.41 -6.24
CA ALA A 179 18.54 -12.67 -5.86
C ALA A 179 17.65 -11.44 -6.05
N THR A 180 16.39 -11.70 -6.43
CA THR A 180 15.33 -10.69 -6.60
C THR A 180 14.30 -10.72 -5.47
N SER A 181 14.54 -11.55 -4.45
CA SER A 181 13.77 -11.59 -3.22
C SER A 181 14.65 -12.00 -2.05
N ILE A 182 14.26 -11.63 -0.85
CA ILE A 182 14.93 -12.01 0.40
C ILE A 182 13.88 -12.39 1.44
N ALA A 183 14.18 -13.43 2.22
CA ALA A 183 13.34 -13.81 3.35
C ALA A 183 13.30 -12.69 4.38
N VAL A 184 12.15 -12.45 5.00
CA VAL A 184 12.02 -11.48 6.10
C VAL A 184 12.43 -12.17 7.41
N PRO A 185 13.21 -11.53 8.29
CA PRO A 185 13.49 -12.10 9.61
C PRO A 185 12.20 -12.43 10.38
N ALA A 186 12.20 -13.55 11.08
CA ALA A 186 11.02 -14.05 11.78
C ALA A 186 10.64 -13.19 13.00
N SER A 187 11.64 -12.64 13.68
CA SER A 187 11.44 -11.73 14.81
C SER A 187 10.91 -10.38 14.33
N ALA A 188 10.01 -9.76 15.09
CA ALA A 188 9.61 -8.38 14.80
C ALA A 188 10.76 -7.41 14.97
N GLY A 189 10.75 -6.36 14.16
CA GLY A 189 11.76 -5.32 14.18
C GLY A 189 11.87 -4.57 12.86
N ASP A 190 12.62 -3.48 12.89
CA ASP A 190 13.03 -2.75 11.71
C ASP A 190 14.42 -3.25 11.28
N TYR A 191 14.50 -3.75 10.05
CA TYR A 191 15.72 -4.31 9.47
C TYR A 191 16.24 -3.44 8.34
N ARG A 192 17.56 -3.32 8.27
CA ARG A 192 18.28 -2.63 7.20
C ARG A 192 18.89 -3.64 6.24
N LEU A 193 19.08 -3.21 5.00
CA LEU A 193 19.77 -3.99 3.99
C LEU A 193 21.27 -3.71 4.02
N PHE A 194 22.06 -4.77 3.95
CA PHE A 194 23.50 -4.75 3.79
C PHE A 194 23.89 -5.62 2.61
N VAL A 195 25.00 -5.27 1.96
CA VAL A 195 25.65 -6.10 0.95
C VAL A 195 27.05 -6.43 1.45
N VAL A 196 27.39 -7.72 1.44
CA VAL A 196 28.69 -8.24 1.87
C VAL A 196 29.38 -8.84 0.65
N ASP A 197 30.63 -8.45 0.41
CA ASP A 197 31.45 -8.98 -0.69
C ASP A 197 32.08 -10.34 -0.35
N ALA A 198 32.77 -10.94 -1.32
CA ALA A 198 33.42 -12.24 -1.15
C ALA A 198 34.56 -12.23 -0.11
N GLN A 199 35.10 -11.06 0.23
CA GLN A 199 36.15 -10.88 1.23
C GLN A 199 35.58 -10.63 2.63
N GLY A 200 34.25 -10.52 2.77
CA GLY A 200 33.56 -10.25 4.02
C GLY A 200 33.45 -8.76 4.36
N ASN A 201 33.81 -7.86 3.44
CA ASN A 201 33.60 -6.42 3.66
C ASN A 201 32.12 -6.10 3.52
N ARG A 202 31.59 -5.35 4.49
CA ARG A 202 30.20 -4.88 4.46
C ARG A 202 30.08 -3.51 3.81
N SER A 203 29.00 -3.29 3.09
CA SER A 203 28.53 -1.96 2.71
C SER A 203 28.07 -1.17 3.94
N ALA A 204 27.79 0.13 3.74
CA ALA A 204 26.89 0.85 4.62
C ALA A 204 25.49 0.19 4.67
N GLU A 205 24.69 0.53 5.65
CA GLU A 205 23.29 0.10 5.71
C GLU A 205 22.41 0.95 4.78
N SER A 206 21.32 0.38 4.27
CA SER A 206 20.33 1.11 3.48
C SER A 206 19.61 2.19 4.31
N LYS A 207 19.21 3.28 3.66
CA LYS A 207 18.32 4.31 4.24
C LYS A 207 16.91 3.81 4.44
N SER A 208 16.47 2.90 3.58
CA SER A 208 15.18 2.20 3.66
C SER A 208 15.20 1.10 4.72
N LEU A 209 14.03 0.70 5.21
CA LEU A 209 13.86 -0.39 6.16
C LEU A 209 12.84 -1.43 5.70
N VAL A 210 12.95 -2.65 6.21
CA VAL A 210 11.90 -3.66 6.20
C VAL A 210 11.39 -3.80 7.62
N ARG A 211 10.13 -3.42 7.87
CA ARG A 211 9.47 -3.52 9.17
C ARG A 211 8.69 -4.82 9.26
N GLN A 212 9.18 -5.75 10.08
CA GLN A 212 8.45 -6.96 10.45
C GLN A 212 7.58 -6.69 11.68
N GLY A 213 6.26 -6.86 11.54
CA GLY A 213 5.34 -6.85 12.68
C GLY A 213 5.42 -8.15 13.49
N ASN A 214 5.16 -8.08 14.80
CA ASN A 214 5.03 -9.28 15.63
C ASN A 214 3.83 -10.11 15.13
N GLY A 215 4.05 -11.40 14.89
CA GLY A 215 2.99 -12.40 14.76
C GLY A 215 2.16 -12.62 16.03
N GLY A 216 2.27 -11.75 17.04
CA GLY A 216 1.48 -11.74 18.26
C GLY A 216 1.56 -10.36 18.96
N GLY A 217 0.42 -9.63 18.97
CA GLY A 217 0.11 -8.41 19.75
C GLY A 217 1.14 -7.28 19.70
N SER A 218 0.96 -6.15 19.03
CA SER A 218 -0.23 -5.38 18.68
C SER A 218 -0.49 -5.40 17.18
N ALA A 219 -1.61 -6.00 16.77
CA ALA A 219 -2.04 -5.88 15.39
C ALA A 219 -2.34 -4.40 15.10
N GLN A 220 -1.75 -3.88 14.02
CA GLN A 220 -1.91 -2.49 13.63
C GLN A 220 -3.41 -2.20 13.50
N GLN A 221 -3.92 -1.32 14.38
CA GLN A 221 -5.20 -0.69 14.16
C GLN A 221 -5.02 0.23 12.96
N GLY A 222 -5.80 -0.03 11.91
CA GLY A 222 -5.77 0.78 10.71
C GLY A 222 -7.16 0.89 10.09
N SER A 223 -7.37 1.95 9.33
CA SER A 223 -8.54 2.09 8.50
C SER A 223 -8.41 1.21 7.25
N ILE A 224 -9.48 0.52 6.88
CA ILE A 224 -9.61 -0.10 5.57
C ILE A 224 -10.28 0.93 4.66
N VAL A 225 -9.57 1.46 3.68
CA VAL A 225 -10.06 2.54 2.81
C VAL A 225 -10.32 2.03 1.41
N GLY A 226 -11.52 2.27 0.88
CA GLY A 226 -11.87 1.93 -0.49
C GLY A 226 -11.10 2.78 -1.49
N GLY A 227 -10.46 2.13 -2.45
CA GLY A 227 -9.68 2.77 -3.51
C GLY A 227 -10.54 3.75 -4.30
N GLN A 228 -11.70 3.31 -4.80
CA GLN A 228 -12.61 4.17 -5.57
C GLN A 228 -13.14 5.37 -4.77
N SER A 229 -13.56 5.14 -3.53
CA SER A 229 -14.35 6.11 -2.76
C SER A 229 -13.50 7.02 -1.88
N GLY A 230 -12.27 6.63 -1.54
CA GLY A 230 -11.48 7.29 -0.50
C GLY A 230 -12.08 7.14 0.92
N ARG A 231 -13.17 6.38 1.06
CA ARG A 231 -13.93 6.22 2.30
C ARG A 231 -13.57 4.94 3.03
N CYS A 232 -13.80 4.95 4.34
CA CYS A 232 -13.43 3.87 5.23
C CYS A 232 -14.55 2.82 5.32
N VAL A 233 -14.16 1.55 5.47
CA VAL A 233 -15.03 0.51 6.00
C VAL A 233 -15.41 0.91 7.43
N ASP A 234 -16.70 1.14 7.63
CA ASP A 234 -17.27 1.75 8.81
C ASP A 234 -18.38 0.86 9.37
N VAL A 235 -18.41 0.69 10.69
CA VAL A 235 -19.56 0.09 11.35
C VAL A 235 -20.61 1.16 11.60
N THR A 236 -21.78 1.01 10.97
CA THR A 236 -22.87 1.99 10.99
C THR A 236 -23.21 2.43 12.43
N GLY A 237 -23.13 3.74 12.66
CA GLY A 237 -23.48 4.37 13.93
C GLY A 237 -22.62 3.92 15.12
N ALA A 238 -21.44 3.37 14.87
CA ALA A 238 -20.58 2.73 15.88
C ALA A 238 -21.30 1.64 16.71
N SER A 239 -22.35 1.04 16.16
CA SER A 239 -23.11 -0.04 16.79
C SER A 239 -22.21 -1.26 17.02
N GLN A 240 -22.31 -1.88 18.20
CA GLN A 240 -21.66 -3.16 18.51
C GLN A 240 -22.65 -4.34 18.45
N THR A 241 -23.85 -4.10 17.90
CA THR A 241 -24.87 -5.15 17.74
C THR A 241 -24.48 -6.10 16.62
N ASN A 242 -24.51 -7.41 16.89
CA ASN A 242 -24.29 -8.43 15.87
C ASN A 242 -25.29 -8.27 14.72
N GLY A 243 -24.82 -8.40 13.48
CA GLY A 243 -25.65 -8.19 12.30
C GLY A 243 -25.63 -6.76 11.77
N THR A 244 -24.96 -5.80 12.45
CA THR A 244 -24.81 -4.45 11.90
C THR A 244 -23.99 -4.52 10.60
N GLN A 245 -24.61 -4.15 9.47
CA GLN A 245 -23.94 -4.16 8.16
C GLN A 245 -22.90 -3.05 8.06
N ALA A 246 -21.71 -3.41 7.58
CA ALA A 246 -20.65 -2.45 7.30
C ALA A 246 -21.02 -1.56 6.10
N GLN A 247 -20.48 -0.34 6.10
CA GLN A 247 -20.73 0.65 5.07
C GLN A 247 -19.44 1.39 4.69
N LEU A 248 -19.50 2.16 3.62
CA LEU A 248 -18.57 3.26 3.39
C LEU A 248 -18.97 4.46 4.22
N TYR A 249 -18.00 5.08 4.88
CA TYR A 249 -18.18 6.38 5.52
C TYR A 249 -16.89 7.20 5.45
N ASP A 250 -17.00 8.53 5.52
CA ASP A 250 -15.84 9.41 5.57
C ASP A 250 -14.88 8.98 6.69
N CYS A 251 -13.60 8.90 6.35
CA CYS A 251 -12.56 8.46 7.27
C CYS A 251 -12.37 9.49 8.39
N ASN A 252 -12.64 9.10 9.63
CA ASN A 252 -12.65 9.99 10.79
C ASN A 252 -11.80 9.46 11.97
N GLY A 253 -11.22 8.26 11.84
CA GLY A 253 -10.32 7.68 12.84
C GLY A 253 -11.00 7.24 14.14
N GLN A 254 -12.34 7.22 14.20
CA GLN A 254 -13.09 6.70 15.33
C GLN A 254 -12.96 5.18 15.42
N THR A 255 -13.27 4.62 16.59
CA THR A 255 -13.07 3.20 16.91
C THR A 255 -13.86 2.26 15.99
N ASN A 256 -14.96 2.71 15.41
CA ASN A 256 -15.79 1.96 14.46
C ASN A 256 -15.21 1.86 13.04
N GLN A 257 -14.06 2.50 12.79
CA GLN A 257 -13.28 2.42 11.56
C GLN A 257 -11.87 1.85 11.80
N ARG A 258 -11.53 1.52 13.05
CA ARG A 258 -10.22 0.95 13.41
C ARG A 258 -10.29 -0.56 13.33
N TRP A 259 -9.75 -1.09 12.23
CA TRP A 259 -9.69 -2.51 11.97
C TRP A 259 -8.32 -3.06 12.30
N THR A 260 -8.32 -4.24 12.87
CA THR A 260 -7.14 -4.95 13.32
C THR A 260 -7.09 -6.26 12.57
N TYR A 261 -6.15 -6.38 11.62
CA TYR A 261 -5.96 -7.62 10.87
C TYR A 261 -5.09 -8.59 11.68
N THR A 262 -5.64 -9.74 12.05
CA THR A 262 -4.96 -10.72 12.92
C THR A 262 -4.24 -11.81 12.13
N SER A 263 -3.35 -12.55 12.80
CA SER A 263 -2.73 -13.75 12.22
C SER A 263 -3.72 -14.85 11.87
N GLY A 264 -4.89 -14.88 12.52
CA GLY A 264 -6.03 -15.72 12.19
C GLY A 264 -6.85 -15.22 11.00
N LYS A 265 -6.34 -14.24 10.23
CA LYS A 265 -7.00 -13.62 9.07
C LYS A 265 -8.31 -12.91 9.40
N GLN A 266 -8.56 -12.54 10.65
CA GLN A 266 -9.76 -11.79 11.01
C GLN A 266 -9.50 -10.29 10.88
N LEU A 267 -10.50 -9.55 10.41
CA LEU A 267 -10.53 -8.08 10.49
C LEU A 267 -11.38 -7.70 11.71
N GLN A 268 -10.72 -7.40 12.82
CA GLN A 268 -11.37 -7.13 14.10
C GLN A 268 -11.65 -5.63 14.30
N VAL A 269 -12.79 -5.29 14.87
CA VAL A 269 -13.18 -3.92 15.26
C VAL A 269 -13.69 -3.94 16.70
N PHE A 270 -13.50 -2.83 17.43
CA PHE A 270 -13.82 -2.70 18.86
C PHE A 270 -13.11 -3.73 19.78
N GLY A 271 -12.14 -4.50 19.26
CA GLY A 271 -11.39 -5.51 19.99
C GLY A 271 -12.07 -6.87 20.15
N SER A 272 -13.38 -6.99 19.86
CA SER A 272 -14.15 -8.23 20.06
C SER A 272 -15.07 -8.62 18.91
N LYS A 273 -15.26 -7.72 17.92
CA LYS A 273 -16.11 -7.96 16.75
C LYS A 273 -15.25 -8.23 15.53
N CYS A 274 -15.75 -9.06 14.63
CA CYS A 274 -15.09 -9.46 13.40
C CYS A 274 -15.96 -9.04 12.20
N LEU A 275 -15.31 -8.58 11.12
CA LEU A 275 -15.94 -8.47 9.81
C LEU A 275 -16.36 -9.87 9.37
N ASP A 276 -17.62 -10.03 8.99
CA ASP A 276 -18.27 -11.33 8.86
C ASP A 276 -19.14 -11.36 7.59
N ALA A 277 -18.97 -12.39 6.77
CA ALA A 277 -19.90 -12.70 5.70
C ALA A 277 -21.15 -13.37 6.29
N TYR A 278 -22.27 -12.63 6.30
CA TYR A 278 -23.46 -12.99 7.04
C TYR A 278 -23.94 -14.40 6.71
N ASN A 279 -24.20 -15.18 7.78
CA ASN A 279 -24.73 -16.53 7.71
C ASN A 279 -23.90 -17.48 6.82
N GLN A 280 -22.57 -17.28 6.77
CA GLN A 280 -21.66 -18.06 5.93
C GLN A 280 -22.02 -18.02 4.43
N GLY A 281 -22.62 -16.92 3.97
CA GLY A 281 -23.06 -16.77 2.59
C GLY A 281 -21.89 -16.76 1.60
N THR A 282 -22.05 -17.49 0.49
CA THR A 282 -21.03 -17.64 -0.56
C THR A 282 -21.50 -17.14 -1.92
N SER A 283 -22.57 -16.35 -1.97
CA SER A 283 -23.15 -15.79 -3.20
C SER A 283 -22.98 -14.29 -3.28
N ASN A 284 -23.01 -13.75 -4.51
CA ASN A 284 -23.05 -12.31 -4.76
C ASN A 284 -24.21 -11.66 -3.99
N GLY A 285 -23.95 -10.51 -3.37
CA GLY A 285 -24.93 -9.80 -2.55
C GLY A 285 -24.98 -10.24 -1.09
N THR A 286 -24.22 -11.27 -0.68
CA THR A 286 -24.10 -11.62 0.74
C THR A 286 -23.66 -10.41 1.53
N GLN A 287 -24.40 -10.05 2.58
CA GLN A 287 -24.10 -8.88 3.40
C GLN A 287 -22.81 -9.09 4.18
N VAL A 288 -21.98 -8.04 4.22
CA VAL A 288 -20.81 -8.00 5.11
C VAL A 288 -21.16 -7.19 6.34
N ILE A 289 -21.12 -7.85 7.49
CA ILE A 289 -21.60 -7.33 8.78
C ILE A 289 -20.47 -7.38 9.82
N ILE A 290 -20.77 -6.95 11.04
CA ILE A 290 -20.00 -7.34 12.21
C ILE A 290 -20.71 -8.43 13.02
N TRP A 291 -19.93 -9.34 13.57
CA TRP A 291 -20.39 -10.35 14.51
C TRP A 291 -19.33 -10.59 15.60
N ASP A 292 -19.71 -11.20 16.71
CA ASP A 292 -18.72 -11.71 17.67
C ASP A 292 -17.71 -12.63 16.98
N CYS A 293 -16.43 -12.41 17.27
CA CYS A 293 -15.37 -13.24 16.72
C CYS A 293 -15.53 -14.69 17.21
N ASN A 294 -15.74 -15.62 16.27
CA ASN A 294 -16.05 -17.02 16.58
C ASN A 294 -15.11 -18.04 15.89
N GLY A 295 -14.13 -17.54 15.13
CA GLY A 295 -13.09 -18.35 14.48
C GLY A 295 -13.54 -19.05 13.19
N GLN A 296 -14.81 -18.93 12.79
CA GLN A 296 -15.33 -19.53 11.57
C GLN A 296 -14.70 -18.90 10.31
N THR A 297 -14.69 -19.65 9.20
CA THR A 297 -14.03 -19.27 7.96
C THR A 297 -14.70 -18.10 7.23
N ASN A 298 -15.99 -17.82 7.51
CA ASN A 298 -16.70 -16.64 6.99
C ASN A 298 -16.26 -15.31 7.64
N GLN A 299 -15.47 -15.39 8.73
CA GLN A 299 -14.83 -14.23 9.38
C GLN A 299 -13.35 -14.09 9.01
N GLN A 300 -12.85 -14.93 8.12
CA GLN A 300 -11.46 -14.91 7.68
C GLN A 300 -11.36 -14.28 6.30
N TRP A 301 -10.39 -13.39 6.13
CA TRP A 301 -10.23 -12.54 4.95
C TRP A 301 -8.78 -12.59 4.48
N ASN A 302 -8.54 -12.80 3.19
CA ASN A 302 -7.23 -12.59 2.60
C ASN A 302 -7.12 -11.12 2.17
N VAL A 303 -6.19 -10.39 2.76
CA VAL A 303 -5.80 -9.05 2.28
C VAL A 303 -4.70 -9.23 1.24
N ASN A 304 -5.03 -9.00 -0.03
CA ASN A 304 -4.19 -9.36 -1.16
C ASN A 304 -3.31 -8.20 -1.62
N SER A 305 -2.13 -8.51 -2.17
CA SER A 305 -1.18 -7.51 -2.69
C SER A 305 -1.71 -6.72 -3.90
N ASN A 306 -2.73 -7.25 -4.58
CA ASN A 306 -3.40 -6.58 -5.69
C ASN A 306 -4.47 -5.56 -5.25
N GLY A 307 -4.63 -5.32 -3.95
CA GLY A 307 -5.60 -4.38 -3.39
C GLY A 307 -6.96 -4.98 -3.04
N THR A 308 -7.25 -6.23 -3.42
CA THR A 308 -8.53 -6.87 -3.06
C THR A 308 -8.51 -7.42 -1.62
N ILE A 309 -9.68 -7.51 -1.00
CA ILE A 309 -9.91 -8.27 0.23
C ILE A 309 -10.89 -9.39 -0.10
N THR A 310 -10.50 -10.65 0.06
CA THR A 310 -11.36 -11.80 -0.30
C THR A 310 -11.76 -12.63 0.91
N GLY A 311 -13.00 -13.07 0.98
CA GLY A 311 -13.45 -14.02 2.00
C GLY A 311 -12.75 -15.37 1.82
N VAL A 312 -12.15 -15.92 2.88
CA VAL A 312 -11.47 -17.23 2.82
C VAL A 312 -12.45 -18.36 2.49
N GLN A 313 -13.67 -18.30 3.03
CA GLN A 313 -14.71 -19.31 2.76
C GLN A 313 -15.28 -19.20 1.33
N SER A 314 -15.63 -17.99 0.89
CA SER A 314 -16.39 -17.78 -0.35
C SER A 314 -15.50 -17.60 -1.58
N GLY A 315 -14.26 -17.14 -1.41
CA GLY A 315 -13.41 -16.66 -2.49
C GLY A 315 -13.87 -15.34 -3.14
N LEU A 316 -14.97 -14.76 -2.65
CA LEU A 316 -15.55 -13.52 -3.16
C LEU A 316 -14.86 -12.29 -2.56
N CYS A 317 -14.90 -11.18 -3.29
CA CYS A 317 -14.31 -9.91 -2.89
C CYS A 317 -15.27 -9.12 -1.98
N LEU A 318 -14.69 -8.43 -0.98
CA LEU A 318 -15.33 -7.31 -0.30
C LEU A 318 -15.61 -6.20 -1.32
N ASP A 319 -16.86 -5.80 -1.44
CA ASP A 319 -17.35 -4.95 -2.51
C ASP A 319 -18.21 -3.81 -1.94
N ALA A 320 -17.93 -2.58 -2.38
CA ALA A 320 -18.85 -1.46 -2.19
C ALA A 320 -19.99 -1.56 -3.21
N ASN A 321 -21.18 -1.94 -2.73
CA ASN A 321 -22.30 -2.37 -3.55
C ASN A 321 -22.62 -1.40 -4.70
N GLY A 322 -22.75 -1.94 -5.91
CA GLY A 322 -23.09 -1.17 -7.11
C GLY A 322 -22.04 -0.15 -7.53
N GLY A 323 -20.81 -0.24 -7.01
CA GLY A 323 -19.77 0.78 -7.23
C GLY A 323 -20.08 2.11 -6.54
N GLY A 324 -20.92 2.09 -5.50
CA GLY A 324 -21.29 3.28 -4.75
C GLY A 324 -20.09 3.89 -4.04
N THR A 325 -20.03 5.22 -4.02
CA THR A 325 -18.94 5.95 -3.36
C THR A 325 -19.41 6.79 -2.18
N ALA A 326 -20.72 6.99 -1.99
CA ALA A 326 -21.27 7.87 -0.96
C ALA A 326 -21.26 7.23 0.44
N ASN A 327 -21.33 8.09 1.47
CA ASN A 327 -21.59 7.63 2.85
C ASN A 327 -22.87 6.78 2.90
N GLY A 328 -22.80 5.66 3.59
CA GLY A 328 -23.93 4.73 3.70
C GLY A 328 -23.96 3.64 2.63
N THR A 329 -23.09 3.69 1.61
CA THR A 329 -22.97 2.59 0.63
C THR A 329 -22.65 1.30 1.37
N LYS A 330 -23.49 0.27 1.21
CA LYS A 330 -23.36 -0.98 1.94
C LYS A 330 -22.27 -1.88 1.35
N LEU A 331 -21.58 -2.59 2.24
CA LEU A 331 -20.58 -3.58 1.85
C LEU A 331 -21.21 -4.97 1.72
N ILE A 332 -20.81 -5.67 0.67
CA ILE A 332 -21.28 -7.00 0.31
C ILE A 332 -20.12 -7.87 -0.17
N LEU A 333 -20.38 -9.17 -0.34
CA LEU A 333 -19.56 -10.04 -1.15
C LEU A 333 -19.98 -9.99 -2.61
N TRP A 334 -19.01 -9.96 -3.50
CA TRP A 334 -19.25 -10.06 -4.93
C TRP A 334 -18.12 -10.79 -5.65
N THR A 335 -18.41 -11.33 -6.83
CA THR A 335 -17.39 -11.93 -7.70
C THR A 335 -16.28 -10.91 -7.96
N CYS A 336 -15.04 -11.33 -7.70
CA CYS A 336 -13.87 -10.50 -7.95
C CYS A 336 -13.78 -10.18 -9.45
N ASN A 337 -13.86 -8.91 -9.82
CA ASN A 337 -13.94 -8.46 -11.21
C ASN A 337 -12.88 -7.39 -11.57
N GLY A 338 -12.01 -7.05 -10.62
CA GLY A 338 -10.98 -6.01 -10.81
C GLY A 338 -11.51 -4.57 -10.74
N GLY A 339 -12.81 -4.38 -10.47
CA GLY A 339 -13.43 -3.08 -10.31
C GLY A 339 -12.82 -2.29 -9.15
N ALA A 340 -12.77 -0.96 -9.30
CA ALA A 340 -12.20 -0.07 -8.30
C ALA A 340 -12.94 -0.11 -6.95
N ASN A 341 -14.23 -0.49 -6.96
CA ASN A 341 -15.08 -0.68 -5.77
C ASN A 341 -14.72 -1.92 -4.94
N GLN A 342 -13.83 -2.77 -5.44
CA GLN A 342 -13.28 -3.95 -4.76
C GLN A 342 -11.81 -3.77 -4.36
N GLN A 343 -11.27 -2.55 -4.55
CA GLN A 343 -9.90 -2.20 -4.19
C GLN A 343 -9.88 -1.52 -2.84
N TRP A 344 -8.97 -1.92 -1.96
CA TRP A 344 -8.89 -1.51 -0.58
C TRP A 344 -7.44 -1.30 -0.16
N SER A 345 -7.20 -0.33 0.73
CA SER A 345 -5.90 -0.09 1.36
C SER A 345 -6.04 -0.11 2.87
N LEU A 346 -5.19 -0.88 3.57
CA LEU A 346 -5.01 -0.75 5.01
C LEU A 346 -4.11 0.47 5.28
N ARG A 347 -4.57 1.40 6.12
CA ARG A 347 -3.83 2.60 6.53
C ARG A 347 -3.73 2.65 8.05
N SER A 348 -2.53 2.81 8.61
CA SER A 348 -2.31 3.06 10.05
C SER A 348 -2.46 4.52 10.41
#